data_AF-A0A8X6XRW8-F1
#
_entry.id   AF-A0A8X6XRW8-F1
#
_cell.length_a   1.000
_cell.length_b   1.000
_cell.length_c   1.000
_cell.angle_alpha   90.00
_cell.angle_beta   90.00
_cell.angle_gamma   90.00
#
_symmetry.space_group_name_H-M   'P 1'
#
loop_
_entity.id
_entity.type
_entity.pdbx_description
1 polymer ?
#
loop_
_entity_poly.entity_id
_entity_poly.type
_entity_poly.pdbx_seq_one_letter_code
_entity_poly.pdbx_strand_id
1 'polypeptide(L)'
;MITRLNPIPGLSGLCVAGILSGALSTISSALNSVSMVTLIDFIQPFYKRQLKEKTLLFIGKALALFYGVLFLMLTFAISKTDSIVQLVMVFIGVIEGPITAIFLIGVLTRKASDKVAMLGLTFGFVVTSWISFGKLFSGYHYSSLPLETSGCNFSNSSVELLENKNLSCLELESCSTDLEEPAHTIGYVTI
;
A
#
# COMPACT_ATOMS: atom_id res chain seq x y z
N MET A 1 -11.79 2.90 -17.67
CA MET A 1 -11.05 4.15 -17.34
C MET A 1 -9.78 4.29 -18.18
N ILE A 2 -8.93 3.27 -18.33
CA ILE A 2 -7.72 3.35 -19.18
C ILE A 2 -8.01 3.41 -20.70
N THR A 3 -9.12 2.84 -21.16
CA THR A 3 -9.52 2.81 -22.59
C THR A 3 -9.97 4.16 -23.13
N ARG A 4 -10.30 5.10 -22.24
CA ARG A 4 -10.73 6.48 -22.53
C ARG A 4 -9.56 7.41 -22.92
N LEU A 5 -8.32 6.97 -22.65
CA LEU A 5 -7.08 7.70 -22.95
C LEU A 5 -6.35 7.18 -24.21
N ASN A 6 -6.96 6.22 -24.92
CA ASN A 6 -6.46 5.66 -26.16
C ASN A 6 -6.30 6.63 -27.36
N PRO A 7 -6.99 7.79 -27.47
CA PRO A 7 -6.82 8.66 -28.64
C PRO A 7 -5.47 9.41 -28.67
N ILE A 8 -4.69 9.40 -27.58
CA ILE A 8 -3.36 10.03 -27.52
C ILE A 8 -2.30 8.97 -27.21
N PRO A 9 -1.56 8.45 -28.22
CA PRO A 9 -0.51 7.48 -27.98
C PRO A 9 0.55 8.08 -27.04
N GLY A 10 0.87 7.38 -25.95
CA GLY A 10 1.85 7.80 -24.94
C GLY A 10 1.26 8.25 -23.59
N LEU A 11 -0.03 8.62 -23.54
CA LEU A 11 -0.64 9.07 -22.27
C LEU A 11 -0.79 7.92 -21.26
N SER A 12 -1.16 6.72 -21.71
CA SER A 12 -1.18 5.53 -20.85
C SER A 12 0.22 5.19 -20.30
N GLY A 13 1.28 5.40 -21.09
CA GLY A 13 2.66 5.18 -20.65
C GLY A 13 3.09 6.20 -19.58
N LEU A 14 2.69 7.47 -19.76
CA LEU A 14 2.92 8.53 -18.78
C LEU A 14 2.24 8.21 -17.44
N CYS A 15 1.00 7.69 -17.46
CA CYS A 15 0.27 7.30 -16.26
C CYS A 15 1.00 6.18 -15.49
N VAL A 16 1.42 5.11 -16.18
CA VAL A 16 2.15 4.00 -15.56
C VAL A 16 3.51 4.47 -15.03
N ALA A 17 4.24 5.29 -15.79
CA ALA A 17 5.51 5.86 -15.35
C ALA A 17 5.35 6.73 -14.08
N GLY A 18 4.29 7.51 -13.98
CA GLY A 18 3.97 8.32 -12.79
C GLY A 18 3.72 7.46 -11.55
N ILE A 19 2.92 6.40 -11.68
CA ILE A 19 2.62 5.47 -10.56
C ILE A 19 3.90 4.75 -10.11
N LEU A 20 4.69 4.25 -11.05
CA LEU A 20 5.96 3.57 -10.75
C LEU A 20 6.97 4.52 -10.08
N SER A 21 7.07 5.76 -10.56
CA SER A 21 7.93 6.79 -9.96
C SER A 21 7.51 7.10 -8.51
N GLY A 22 6.21 7.27 -8.28
CA GLY A 22 5.67 7.48 -6.93
C GLY A 22 5.96 6.32 -5.99
N ALA A 23 5.69 5.09 -6.42
CA ALA A 23 5.98 3.89 -5.63
C ALA A 23 7.48 3.75 -5.30
N LEU A 24 8.35 3.96 -6.28
CA LEU A 24 9.80 3.88 -6.10
C LEU A 24 10.33 4.97 -5.15
N SER A 25 9.74 6.17 -5.16
CA SER A 25 10.11 7.26 -4.26
C SER A 25 9.87 6.91 -2.78
N THR A 26 8.71 6.30 -2.49
CA THR A 26 8.39 5.81 -1.14
C THR A 26 9.34 4.69 -0.73
N ILE A 27 9.60 3.72 -1.62
CA ILE A 27 10.52 2.60 -1.34
C ILE A 27 11.94 3.11 -1.07
N SER A 28 12.43 4.05 -1.90
CA SER A 28 13.75 4.64 -1.72
C SER A 28 13.89 5.36 -0.38
N SER A 29 12.87 6.13 0.00
CA SER A 29 12.82 6.84 1.28
C SER A 29 12.80 5.87 2.47
N ALA A 30 12.05 4.77 2.37
CA ALA A 30 12.01 3.73 3.39
C ALA A 30 13.36 3.00 3.54
N LEU A 31 13.98 2.59 2.43
CA LEU A 31 15.29 1.92 2.43
C LEU A 31 16.41 2.84 2.97
N ASN A 32 16.37 4.13 2.62
CA ASN A 32 17.32 5.09 3.16
C ASN A 32 17.15 5.28 4.67
N SER A 33 15.91 5.36 5.14
CA SER A 33 15.61 5.53 6.57
C SER A 33 16.01 4.30 7.39
N VAL A 34 15.71 3.08 6.94
CA VAL A 34 16.09 1.85 7.65
C VAL A 34 17.61 1.64 7.68
N SER A 35 18.31 2.06 6.63
CA SER A 35 19.78 2.00 6.59
C SER A 35 20.40 3.00 7.55
N MET A 36 19.86 4.23 7.61
CA MET A 36 20.33 5.28 8.50
C MET A 36 20.05 4.95 9.97
N VAL A 37 18.83 4.51 10.31
CA VAL A 37 18.48 4.14 11.69
C VAL A 37 19.35 2.98 12.18
N THR A 38 19.59 1.96 11.35
CA THR A 38 20.49 0.85 11.72
C THR A 38 21.93 1.32 11.90
N LEU A 39 22.38 2.24 11.04
CA LEU A 39 23.73 2.80 11.14
C LEU A 39 23.93 3.60 12.42
N ILE A 40 22.96 4.43 12.81
CA ILE A 40 23.02 5.23 14.04
C ILE A 40 22.83 4.35 15.29
N ASP A 41 21.85 3.43 15.27
CA ASP A 41 21.47 2.69 16.48
C ASP A 41 22.35 1.46 16.74
N PHE A 42 22.87 0.80 15.70
CA PHE A 42 23.73 -0.38 15.85
C PHE A 42 25.20 -0.07 15.60
N ILE A 43 25.54 0.57 14.49
CA ILE A 43 26.94 0.68 14.05
C ILE A 43 27.68 1.75 14.85
N GLN A 44 27.07 2.92 15.05
CA GLN A 44 27.68 4.05 15.75
C GLN A 44 28.03 3.77 17.23
N PRO A 45 27.18 3.12 18.05
CA PRO A 45 27.55 2.78 19.44
C PRO A 45 28.54 1.61 19.52
N PHE A 46 28.56 0.71 18.54
CA PHE A 46 29.50 -0.42 18.52
C PHE A 46 30.93 0.04 18.20
N TYR A 47 31.07 1.03 17.31
CA TYR A 47 32.34 1.69 17.03
C TYR A 47 32.49 2.94 17.92
N LYS A 48 32.97 2.76 19.16
CA LYS A 48 33.33 3.85 20.10
C LYS A 48 34.40 4.84 19.57
N ARG A 49 34.91 4.65 18.36
CA ARG A 49 35.94 5.47 17.71
C ARG A 49 35.31 6.20 16.53
N GLN A 50 35.53 7.51 16.43
CA GLN A 50 35.07 8.37 15.33
C GLN A 50 35.38 7.72 13.97
N LEU A 51 34.38 7.10 13.36
CA LEU A 51 34.50 6.52 12.04
C LEU A 51 34.65 7.65 11.02
N LYS A 52 35.54 7.46 10.04
CA LYS A 52 35.69 8.41 8.94
C LYS A 52 34.36 8.49 8.18
N GLU A 53 33.90 9.71 7.87
CA GLU A 53 32.62 9.92 7.18
C GLU A 53 32.48 9.10 5.90
N LYS A 54 33.57 8.93 5.14
CA LYS A 54 33.61 8.09 3.93
C LYS A 54 33.27 6.62 4.21
N THR A 55 33.74 6.07 5.33
CA THR A 55 33.47 4.69 5.74
C THR A 55 32.02 4.54 6.22
N LEU A 56 31.51 5.54 6.94
CA LEU A 56 30.11 5.57 7.37
C LEU A 56 29.15 5.54 6.18
N LEU A 57 29.43 6.36 5.17
CA LEU A 57 28.65 6.39 3.92
C LEU A 57 28.72 5.07 3.15
N PHE A 58 29.88 4.42 3.11
CA PHE A 58 30.04 3.12 2.47
C PHE A 58 29.22 2.03 3.16
N ILE A 59 29.25 2.01 4.51
CA ILE A 59 28.47 1.10 5.34
C ILE A 59 26.97 1.35 5.15
N GLY A 60 26.52 2.60 5.14
CA GLY A 60 25.12 2.95 4.90
C GLY A 60 24.63 2.49 3.53
N LYS A 61 25.45 2.65 2.48
CA LYS A 61 25.14 2.13 1.13
C LYS A 61 25.07 0.60 1.10
N ALA A 62 25.98 -0.09 1.79
CA ALA A 62 25.98 -1.54 1.89
C ALA A 62 24.74 -2.08 2.63
N LEU A 63 24.34 -1.42 3.73
CA LEU A 63 23.10 -1.71 4.45
C LEU A 63 21.86 -1.53 3.55
N ALA A 64 21.79 -0.43 2.80
CA ALA A 64 20.68 -0.19 1.87
C ALA A 64 20.55 -1.29 0.81
N LEU A 65 21.68 -1.73 0.23
CA LEU A 65 21.71 -2.84 -0.72
C LEU A 65 21.23 -4.15 -0.05
N PHE A 66 21.70 -4.43 1.16
CA PHE A 66 21.32 -5.61 1.92
C PHE A 66 19.81 -5.66 2.21
N TYR A 67 19.22 -4.56 2.70
CA TYR A 67 17.78 -4.46 2.92
C TYR A 67 16.97 -4.56 1.62
N GLY A 68 17.47 -4.01 0.51
CA GLY A 68 16.85 -4.16 -0.80
C GLY A 68 16.76 -5.63 -1.22
N VAL A 69 17.85 -6.39 -1.08
CA VAL A 69 17.86 -7.84 -1.38
C VAL A 69 16.94 -8.61 -0.44
N LEU A 70 16.93 -8.30 0.85
CA LEU A 70 16.01 -8.91 1.81
C LEU A 70 14.54 -8.66 1.44
N PHE A 71 14.21 -7.46 0.98
CA PHE A 71 12.85 -7.12 0.56
C PHE A 71 12.40 -7.90 -0.68
N LEU A 72 13.31 -8.12 -1.64
CA LEU A 72 13.04 -8.98 -2.80
C LEU A 72 12.78 -10.44 -2.38
N MET A 73 13.58 -10.97 -1.45
CA MET A 73 13.38 -12.31 -0.91
C MET A 73 12.03 -12.45 -0.18
N LEU A 74 11.68 -11.45 0.65
CA LEU A 74 10.41 -11.43 1.36
C LEU A 74 9.21 -11.32 0.42
N THR A 75 9.33 -10.51 -0.64
CA THR A 75 8.29 -10.38 -1.67
C THR A 75 7.95 -11.74 -2.29
N PHE A 76 8.97 -12.57 -2.58
CA PHE A 76 8.75 -13.91 -3.12
C PHE A 76 7.96 -14.83 -2.17
N ALA A 77 8.17 -14.70 -0.86
CA ALA A 77 7.41 -15.45 0.14
C ALA A 77 5.95 -14.98 0.23
N ILE A 78 5.70 -13.68 0.11
CA ILE A 78 4.36 -13.09 0.23
C ILE A 78 3.48 -13.37 -1.00
N SER A 79 4.09 -13.58 -2.18
CA SER A 79 3.37 -13.92 -3.43
C SER A 79 2.55 -15.21 -3.37
N LYS A 80 2.69 -16.02 -2.31
CA LYS A 80 1.91 -17.25 -2.07
C LYS A 80 0.60 -17.00 -1.32
N THR A 81 0.29 -15.75 -0.96
CA THR A 81 -0.90 -15.40 -0.18
C THR A 81 -2.01 -14.80 -1.06
N ASP A 82 -3.27 -15.18 -0.80
CA ASP A 82 -4.44 -14.75 -1.60
C ASP A 82 -4.83 -13.27 -1.41
N SER A 83 -4.33 -12.60 -0.37
CA SER A 83 -4.76 -11.23 -0.01
C SER A 83 -3.63 -10.37 0.56
N ILE A 84 -2.69 -9.99 -0.32
CA ILE A 84 -1.50 -9.20 0.03
C ILE A 84 -1.87 -7.80 0.57
N VAL A 85 -2.85 -7.13 -0.05
CA VAL A 85 -3.26 -5.77 0.35
C VAL A 85 -3.79 -5.77 1.79
N GLN A 86 -4.63 -6.75 2.14
CA GLN A 86 -5.16 -6.89 3.49
C GLN A 86 -4.04 -7.16 4.51
N LEU A 87 -3.10 -8.06 4.16
CA LEU A 87 -1.96 -8.38 5.01
C LEU A 87 -1.12 -7.13 5.31
N VAL A 88 -0.81 -6.33 4.28
CA VAL A 88 -0.01 -5.11 4.42
C VAL A 88 -0.76 -4.07 5.28
N MET A 89 -2.06 -3.86 5.06
CA MET A 89 -2.86 -2.92 5.84
C MET A 89 -2.92 -3.30 7.33
N VAL A 90 -3.08 -4.60 7.63
CA VAL A 90 -3.03 -5.09 9.02
C VAL A 90 -1.65 -4.86 9.62
N PHE A 91 -0.59 -5.19 8.89
CA PHE A 91 0.79 -5.02 9.38
C PHE A 91 1.13 -3.56 9.69
N ILE A 92 0.79 -2.64 8.77
CA ILE A 92 0.98 -1.20 8.96
C ILE A 92 0.20 -0.73 10.19
N GLY A 93 -1.08 -1.12 10.32
CA GLY A 93 -1.91 -0.71 11.45
C GLY A 93 -1.42 -1.21 12.81
N VAL A 94 -0.87 -2.43 12.87
CA VAL A 94 -0.33 -3.02 14.11
C VAL A 94 0.91 -2.28 14.61
N ILE A 95 1.75 -1.80 13.69
CA ILE A 95 3.03 -1.15 14.02
C ILE A 95 2.84 0.36 14.19
N GLU A 96 2.18 1.05 13.26
CA GLU A 96 1.95 2.49 13.35
C GLU A 96 1.10 2.86 14.57
N GLY A 97 0.08 2.05 14.92
CA GLY A 97 -0.83 2.37 16.03
C GLY A 97 -0.12 2.69 17.36
N PRO A 98 0.65 1.75 17.94
CA PRO A 98 1.38 1.99 19.19
C PRO A 98 2.44 3.09 19.09
N ILE A 99 3.12 3.23 17.94
CA ILE A 99 4.15 4.25 17.73
C ILE A 99 3.53 5.64 17.68
N THR A 100 2.43 5.82 16.95
CA THR A 100 1.68 7.07 16.92
C THR A 100 1.10 7.41 18.29
N ALA A 101 0.59 6.42 19.03
CA ALA A 101 0.06 6.63 20.38
C ALA A 101 1.14 7.15 21.34
N ILE A 102 2.34 6.55 21.33
CA ILE A 102 3.42 6.99 22.23
C ILE A 102 3.99 8.35 21.84
N PHE A 103 4.08 8.62 20.54
CA PHE A 103 4.45 9.93 20.03
C PHE A 103 3.47 11.00 20.50
N LEU A 104 2.17 10.73 20.41
CA LEU A 104 1.13 11.66 20.84
C LEU A 104 1.19 11.92 22.35
N ILE A 105 1.40 10.89 23.17
CA ILE A 105 1.59 11.02 24.62
C ILE A 105 2.80 11.92 24.94
N GLY A 106 3.91 11.73 24.22
CA GLY A 106 5.12 12.54 24.36
C GLY A 106 4.92 14.01 23.99
N VAL A 107 4.12 14.29 22.97
CA VAL A 107 3.79 15.67 22.54
C VAL A 107 2.79 16.35 23.48
N LEU A 108 1.77 15.62 23.95
CA LEU A 108 0.67 16.19 24.74
C LEU A 108 1.00 16.31 26.22
N THR A 109 1.95 15.50 26.73
CA THR A 109 2.27 15.43 28.16
C THR A 109 3.71 15.87 28.44
N ARG A 110 3.88 17.02 29.09
CA ARG A 110 5.20 17.57 29.48
C ARG A 110 5.91 16.76 30.58
N LYS A 111 5.22 15.81 31.23
CA LYS A 111 5.74 14.97 32.35
C LYS A 111 5.75 13.47 32.02
N ALA A 112 5.73 13.08 30.75
CA ALA A 112 5.82 11.67 30.39
C ALA A 112 7.15 11.09 30.91
N SER A 113 7.06 10.07 31.78
CA SER A 113 8.22 9.34 32.31
C SER A 113 8.52 8.15 31.39
N ASP A 114 9.80 7.80 31.25
CA ASP A 114 10.27 6.67 30.43
C ASP A 114 9.51 5.36 30.71
N LYS A 115 9.14 5.15 31.98
CA LYS A 115 8.36 3.97 32.42
C LYS A 115 6.97 3.93 31.79
N VAL A 116 6.31 5.08 31.67
CA VAL A 116 4.99 5.19 31.04
C VAL A 116 5.10 4.96 29.54
N ALA A 117 6.19 5.41 28.91
CA ALA A 117 6.45 5.17 27.50
C ALA A 117 6.64 3.68 27.19
N MET A 118 7.46 2.98 27.98
CA MET A 118 7.64 1.54 27.86
C MET A 118 6.32 0.77 28.11
N LEU A 119 5.60 1.09 29.19
CA LEU A 119 4.35 0.41 29.54
C LEU A 119 3.28 0.63 28.46
N GLY A 120 3.14 1.86 27.94
CA GLY A 120 2.20 2.20 26.89
C GLY A 120 2.49 1.49 25.57
N LEU A 121 3.77 1.41 25.18
CA LEU A 121 4.19 0.71 23.97
C LEU A 121 3.94 -0.80 24.08
N THR A 122 4.31 -1.43 25.20
CA THR A 122 4.04 -2.86 25.43
C THR A 122 2.54 -3.15 25.47
N PHE A 123 1.76 -2.37 26.21
CA PHE A 123 0.32 -2.58 26.30
C PHE A 123 -0.37 -2.37 24.95
N GLY A 124 -0.01 -1.30 24.23
CA GLY A 124 -0.51 -1.02 22.88
C GLY A 124 -0.21 -2.17 21.91
N PHE A 125 1.02 -2.68 21.92
CA PHE A 125 1.41 -3.80 21.06
C PHE A 125 0.67 -5.10 21.40
N VAL A 126 0.48 -5.41 22.69
CA VAL A 126 -0.28 -6.60 23.13
C VAL A 126 -1.73 -6.51 22.67
N VAL A 127 -2.36 -5.34 22.84
CA VAL A 127 -3.77 -5.13 22.44
C VAL A 127 -3.92 -5.20 20.92
N THR A 128 -3.07 -4.52 20.13
CA THR A 128 -3.15 -4.59 18.67
C THR A 128 -2.82 -5.97 18.13
N SER A 129 -1.87 -6.68 18.74
CA SER A 129 -1.57 -8.08 18.42
C SER A 129 -2.76 -9.00 18.72
N TRP A 130 -3.42 -8.84 19.88
CA TRP A 130 -4.62 -9.60 20.24
C TRP A 130 -5.76 -9.41 19.23
N ILE A 131 -6.02 -8.15 18.86
CA ILE A 131 -7.07 -7.82 17.87
C ILE A 131 -6.73 -8.42 16.49
N SER A 132 -5.46 -8.38 16.11
CA SER A 132 -4.99 -8.90 14.81
C SER A 132 -5.02 -10.42 14.75
N PHE A 133 -4.74 -11.10 15.86
CA PHE A 133 -4.89 -12.54 15.99
C PHE A 133 -6.35 -12.96 15.83
N GLY A 134 -7.29 -12.18 16.38
CA GLY A 134 -8.73 -12.36 16.14
C GLY A 134 -9.10 -12.25 14.66
N LYS A 135 -8.50 -11.30 13.92
CA LYS A 135 -8.71 -11.17 12.46
C LYS A 135 -8.12 -12.34 11.66
N LEU A 136 -7.02 -12.93 12.13
CA LEU A 136 -6.37 -14.07 11.49
C LEU A 136 -7.16 -15.38 11.71
N PHE A 137 -7.69 -15.59 12.93
CA PHE A 137 -8.44 -16.80 13.28
C PHE A 137 -9.90 -16.76 12.85
N SER A 138 -10.52 -15.58 12.75
CA SER A 138 -11.93 -15.47 12.39
C SER A 138 -12.21 -15.73 10.90
N GLY A 139 -11.21 -16.19 10.12
CA GLY A 139 -11.40 -16.68 8.76
C GLY A 139 -12.16 -15.68 7.90
N TYR A 140 -11.68 -14.43 7.81
CA TYR A 140 -12.38 -13.39 7.07
C TYR A 140 -12.33 -13.70 5.57
N HIS A 141 -13.34 -14.42 5.09
CA HIS A 141 -13.55 -14.69 3.68
C HIS A 141 -13.93 -13.37 3.01
N TYR A 142 -13.02 -12.81 2.21
CA TYR A 142 -13.35 -11.65 1.39
C TYR A 142 -14.33 -12.12 0.31
N SER A 143 -15.62 -11.89 0.54
CA SER A 143 -16.59 -11.95 -0.54
C SER A 143 -16.23 -10.81 -1.48
N SER A 144 -15.71 -11.16 -2.65
CA SER A 144 -15.45 -10.19 -3.71
C SER A 144 -16.70 -9.36 -3.90
N LEU A 145 -16.59 -8.06 -3.63
CA LEU A 145 -17.67 -7.12 -3.89
C LEU A 145 -18.09 -7.31 -5.36
N PRO A 146 -19.37 -7.60 -5.66
CA PRO A 146 -19.77 -7.86 -7.02
C PRO A 146 -19.53 -6.59 -7.82
N LEU A 147 -18.53 -6.64 -8.71
CA LEU A 147 -18.34 -5.65 -9.77
C LEU A 147 -19.37 -5.89 -10.89
N GLU A 148 -20.62 -6.19 -10.52
CA GLU A 148 -21.72 -6.32 -11.45
C GLU A 148 -22.27 -4.93 -11.78
N THR A 149 -21.87 -4.40 -12.95
CA THR A 149 -22.52 -3.25 -13.59
C THR A 149 -23.83 -3.63 -14.29
N SER A 150 -24.39 -4.80 -13.99
CA SER A 150 -25.59 -5.40 -14.60
C SER A 150 -26.85 -4.54 -14.46
N GLY A 151 -26.85 -3.55 -13.55
CA GLY A 151 -27.92 -2.56 -13.37
C GLY A 151 -27.67 -1.18 -13.98
N CYS A 152 -26.48 -0.92 -14.54
CA CYS A 152 -26.19 0.33 -15.25
C CYS A 152 -26.68 0.21 -16.71
N ASN A 153 -27.95 0.46 -16.93
CA ASN A 153 -28.47 0.72 -18.27
C ASN A 153 -27.89 2.07 -18.73
N PHE A 154 -26.92 2.05 -19.64
CA PHE A 154 -26.49 3.25 -20.38
C PHE A 154 -27.61 3.59 -21.39
N SER A 155 -28.80 3.93 -20.87
CA SER A 155 -29.87 4.44 -21.70
C SER A 155 -29.53 5.88 -22.01
N ASN A 156 -29.24 6.12 -23.28
CA ASN A 156 -28.99 7.37 -24.00
C ASN A 156 -29.79 8.58 -23.49
N SER A 157 -29.53 9.05 -22.27
CA SER A 157 -30.11 10.29 -21.74
C SER A 157 -29.38 11.52 -22.29
N SER A 158 -28.24 11.30 -22.95
CA SER A 158 -27.45 12.33 -23.64
C SER A 158 -27.78 12.48 -25.13
N VAL A 159 -28.65 11.64 -25.71
CA VAL A 159 -29.03 11.74 -27.14
C VAL A 159 -30.32 12.55 -27.35
N GLU A 160 -31.29 12.53 -26.43
CA GLU A 160 -32.51 13.35 -26.56
C GLU A 160 -32.31 14.85 -26.24
N LEU A 161 -31.21 15.25 -25.61
CA LEU A 161 -30.90 16.68 -25.37
C LEU A 161 -30.05 17.33 -26.47
N LEU A 162 -29.63 16.57 -27.49
CA LEU A 162 -28.76 17.05 -28.58
C LEU A 162 -29.47 17.19 -29.94
N GLU A 163 -30.80 17.04 -30.02
CA GLU A 163 -31.53 17.41 -31.25
C GLU A 163 -31.95 18.90 -31.26
N ASN A 164 -31.90 19.62 -30.12
CA ASN A 164 -32.48 20.97 -30.00
C ASN A 164 -31.51 22.11 -29.65
N LYS A 165 -30.18 21.93 -29.68
CA LYS A 165 -29.29 23.10 -29.49
C LYS A 165 -28.11 23.10 -30.46
N ASN A 166 -28.26 23.97 -31.45
CA ASN A 166 -27.18 24.53 -32.23
C ASN A 166 -26.03 24.98 -31.31
N LEU A 167 -24.87 24.39 -31.55
CA LEU A 167 -23.53 24.87 -31.27
C LEU A 167 -23.00 24.79 -29.82
N SER A 168 -21.74 24.35 -29.78
CA SER A 168 -20.71 24.48 -28.74
C SER A 168 -20.91 23.71 -27.44
N CYS A 169 -20.25 22.55 -27.32
CA CYS A 169 -19.22 22.27 -26.31
C CYS A 169 -18.87 20.76 -26.26
N LEU A 170 -17.60 20.45 -26.57
CA LEU A 170 -16.78 19.35 -26.04
C LEU A 170 -17.42 17.95 -25.91
N GLU A 171 -17.27 17.14 -26.97
CA GLU A 171 -17.52 15.70 -26.95
C GLU A 171 -16.55 14.97 -26.01
N LEU A 172 -17.10 14.43 -24.92
CA LEU A 172 -16.57 13.25 -24.25
C LEU A 172 -17.59 12.11 -24.33
N GLU A 173 -17.29 11.21 -25.26
CA GLU A 173 -16.91 9.84 -24.93
C GLU A 173 -17.92 8.69 -25.14
N SER A 174 -17.75 8.09 -26.32
CA SER A 174 -18.18 6.75 -26.71
C SER A 174 -17.60 5.64 -25.82
N CYS A 175 -18.47 4.73 -25.38
CA CYS A 175 -18.13 3.42 -24.84
C CYS A 175 -18.43 2.35 -25.90
N SER A 176 -17.51 1.42 -26.14
CA SER A 176 -17.75 0.23 -26.97
C SER A 176 -17.07 -1.02 -26.42
N THR A 177 -17.86 -2.11 -26.49
CA THR A 177 -17.57 -3.50 -26.92
C THR A 177 -16.70 -4.45 -26.09
N ASP A 178 -17.36 -5.52 -25.62
CA ASP A 178 -17.16 -6.97 -25.93
C ASP A 178 -15.75 -7.59 -25.97
N LEU A 179 -15.57 -8.72 -25.25
CA LEU A 179 -15.32 -10.07 -25.82
C LEU A 179 -15.15 -11.18 -24.72
N GLU A 180 -16.02 -12.21 -24.77
CA GLU A 180 -15.82 -13.69 -24.74
C GLU A 180 -14.42 -14.26 -24.36
N GLU A 181 -14.16 -15.36 -23.60
CA GLU A 181 -14.75 -16.71 -23.37
C GLU A 181 -13.86 -17.44 -22.28
N PRO A 182 -14.04 -18.72 -21.82
CA PRO A 182 -15.22 -19.58 -21.55
C PRO A 182 -15.33 -20.03 -20.06
N ALA A 183 -16.50 -20.59 -19.73
CA ALA A 183 -16.86 -21.24 -18.47
C ALA A 183 -16.53 -22.75 -18.43
N HIS A 184 -16.30 -23.31 -17.24
CA HIS A 184 -16.59 -24.72 -16.91
C HIS A 184 -17.05 -24.87 -15.44
N THR A 185 -18.32 -24.49 -15.22
CA THR A 185 -19.46 -25.30 -14.72
C THR A 185 -19.35 -26.22 -13.48
N ILE A 186 -19.96 -25.74 -12.38
CA ILE A 186 -21.11 -26.26 -11.55
C ILE A 186 -21.06 -27.62 -10.80
N GLY A 187 -21.47 -27.54 -9.51
CA GLY A 187 -22.30 -28.53 -8.75
C GLY A 187 -21.56 -29.11 -7.53
N TYR A 188 -22.01 -29.08 -6.27
CA TYR A 188 -23.31 -29.46 -5.70
C TYR A 188 -23.47 -28.86 -4.28
N VAL A 189 -24.60 -28.23 -3.95
CA VAL A 189 -25.73 -28.73 -3.12
C VAL A 189 -25.51 -28.72 -1.61
N THR A 190 -26.31 -27.86 -0.98
CA THR A 190 -26.81 -27.86 0.40
C THR A 190 -27.13 -29.26 0.93
N ILE A 191 -26.41 -29.76 1.94
CA ILE A 191 -26.84 -29.91 3.36
C ILE A 191 -25.58 -29.82 4.23
#